data_AF-A0A2A2BPQ5-F1
#
_entry.id   AF-A0A2A2BPQ5-F1
#
_cell.length_a   1.000
_cell.length_b   1.000
_cell.length_c   1.000
_cell.angle_alpha   90.00
_cell.angle_beta   90.00
_cell.angle_gamma   90.00
#
_symmetry.space_group_name_H-M   'P 1'
#
loop_
_entity.id
_entity.type
_entity.pdbx_description
1 polymer ?
#
loop_
_entity_poly.entity_id
_entity_poly.type
_entity_poly.pdbx_seq_one_letter_code
_entity_poly.pdbx_strand_id
1 'polypeptide(L)'
;AELAFMSYFIFILTILPGLIYLKIDPQYKLSKRISSSFVASLMILLVISTQITVLPVMFTHSVIKISGISDFKIHSYIIKTSEYPEEFFSNAVWDKKNIKPGEYYSVQAVSMFTTNQFILLCPKDIIRFYRESWKFELLNVDFDTNTRKKLQEEAAYCVPISAISVKRWDMPLQGSKPSS
;
A
#
# COMPACT_ATOMS: atom_id res chain seq x y z
N ALA A 1 17.54 -25.84 -8.25
CA ALA A 1 18.06 -25.49 -9.59
C ALA A 1 17.64 -24.08 -10.00
N GLU A 2 16.35 -23.72 -9.85
CA GLU A 2 15.80 -22.43 -10.28
C GLU A 2 16.38 -21.22 -9.54
N LEU A 3 16.52 -21.28 -8.21
CA LEU A 3 17.17 -20.21 -7.43
C LEU A 3 18.62 -19.93 -7.86
N ALA A 4 19.37 -20.98 -8.22
CA ALA A 4 20.74 -20.85 -8.69
C ALA A 4 20.82 -20.25 -10.11
N PHE A 5 19.89 -20.65 -10.99
CA PHE A 5 19.75 -20.07 -12.33
C PHE A 5 19.42 -18.57 -12.27
N MET A 6 18.47 -18.19 -11.41
CA MET A 6 18.08 -16.79 -11.22
C MET A 6 19.21 -15.95 -10.60
N SER A 7 19.95 -16.51 -9.63
CA SER A 7 21.11 -15.86 -9.04
C SER A 7 22.20 -15.59 -10.09
N TYR A 8 22.48 -16.57 -10.94
CA TYR A 8 23.46 -16.43 -12.03
C TYR A 8 22.99 -15.42 -13.10
N PHE A 9 21.70 -15.42 -13.43
CA PHE A 9 21.11 -14.47 -14.36
C PHE A 9 21.19 -13.02 -13.85
N ILE A 10 20.85 -12.79 -12.57
CA ILE A 10 20.98 -11.48 -11.92
C ILE A 10 22.45 -11.04 -11.91
N PHE A 11 23.37 -11.95 -11.57
CA PHE A 11 24.80 -11.66 -11.55
C PHE A 11 25.31 -11.19 -12.92
N ILE A 12 24.97 -11.90 -14.00
CA ILE A 12 25.32 -11.49 -15.37
C ILE A 12 24.73 -10.11 -15.70
N LEU A 13 23.45 -9.89 -15.39
CA LEU A 13 22.79 -8.61 -15.63
C LEU A 13 23.45 -7.45 -14.88
N THR A 14 23.88 -7.65 -13.64
CA THR A 14 24.53 -6.60 -12.85
C THR A 14 25.93 -6.21 -13.34
N ILE A 15 26.61 -7.07 -14.10
CA ILE A 15 27.95 -6.81 -14.63
C ILE A 15 27.90 -5.99 -15.94
N LEU A 16 26.79 -6.07 -16.68
CA LEU A 16 26.61 -5.39 -17.98
C LEU A 16 26.89 -3.87 -17.97
N PRO A 17 26.39 -3.08 -16.99
CA PRO A 17 26.71 -1.66 -16.91
C PRO A 17 28.21 -1.39 -16.75
N GLY A 18 28.91 -2.23 -15.99
CA GLY A 18 30.36 -2.15 -15.83
C GLY A 18 31.10 -2.44 -17.13
N LEU A 19 30.63 -3.43 -17.91
CA LEU A 19 31.19 -3.72 -19.23
C LEU A 19 30.94 -2.59 -20.24
N ILE A 20 29.76 -1.97 -20.21
CA ILE A 20 29.43 -0.79 -21.04
C ILE A 20 30.36 0.37 -20.67
N TYR A 21 30.58 0.62 -19.38
CA TYR A 21 31.54 1.60 -18.92
C TYR A 21 32.92 1.32 -19.53
N LEU A 22 33.44 0.09 -19.39
CA LEU A 22 34.79 -0.25 -19.86
C LEU A 22 34.94 -0.21 -21.39
N LYS A 23 33.89 -0.55 -22.16
CA LYS A 23 33.93 -0.58 -23.64
C LYS A 23 33.73 0.78 -24.33
N ILE A 24 33.19 1.79 -23.65
CA ILE A 24 33.07 3.13 -24.23
C ILE A 24 34.46 3.73 -24.47
N ASP A 25 34.66 4.25 -25.68
CA ASP A 25 35.92 4.86 -26.13
C ASP A 25 36.42 5.89 -25.12
N PRO A 26 37.68 5.81 -24.64
CA PRO A 26 38.26 6.76 -23.70
C PRO A 26 38.27 8.21 -24.21
N GLN A 27 38.08 8.45 -25.52
CA GLN A 27 37.96 9.80 -26.06
C GLN A 27 36.65 10.52 -25.67
N TYR A 28 35.62 9.80 -25.19
CA TYR A 28 34.40 10.43 -24.68
C TYR A 28 34.61 11.04 -23.29
N LYS A 29 33.99 12.22 -23.05
CA LYS A 29 33.98 12.87 -21.73
C LYS A 29 33.47 11.90 -20.65
N LEU A 30 34.12 11.91 -19.49
CA LEU A 30 33.78 11.08 -18.32
C LEU A 30 32.28 11.13 -17.98
N SER A 31 31.65 12.31 -18.08
CA SER A 31 30.21 12.51 -17.87
C SER A 31 29.33 11.64 -18.78
N LYS A 32 29.67 11.52 -20.08
CA LYS A 32 28.91 10.70 -21.04
C LYS A 32 29.06 9.21 -20.73
N ARG A 33 30.24 8.80 -20.26
CA ARG A 33 30.57 7.42 -19.86
C ARG A 33 29.80 6.98 -18.61
N ILE A 34 29.76 7.85 -17.59
CA ILE A 34 28.98 7.65 -16.36
C ILE A 34 27.49 7.66 -16.66
N SER A 35 27.01 8.64 -17.43
CA SER A 35 25.60 8.76 -17.79
C SER A 35 25.09 7.51 -18.55
N SER A 36 25.86 7.00 -19.52
CA SER A 36 25.48 5.78 -20.25
C SER A 36 25.40 4.54 -19.36
N SER A 37 26.33 4.39 -18.41
CA SER A 37 26.31 3.27 -17.46
C SER A 37 25.15 3.38 -16.47
N PHE A 38 24.85 4.60 -16.02
CA PHE A 38 23.71 4.87 -15.14
C PHE A 38 22.38 4.55 -15.82
N VAL A 39 22.22 4.96 -17.09
CA VAL A 39 21.04 4.62 -17.89
C VAL A 39 20.91 3.11 -18.08
N ALA A 40 22.01 2.40 -18.38
CA ALA A 40 21.99 0.94 -18.50
C ALA A 40 21.57 0.26 -17.20
N SER A 41 22.10 0.68 -16.05
CA SER A 41 21.69 0.19 -14.73
C SER A 41 20.22 0.44 -14.45
N LEU A 42 19.69 1.63 -14.79
CA LEU A 42 18.27 1.97 -14.61
C LEU A 42 17.39 1.04 -15.44
N MET A 43 17.75 0.78 -16.70
CA MET A 43 17.00 -0.11 -17.58
C MET A 43 16.97 -1.55 -17.05
N ILE A 44 18.09 -2.06 -16.55
CA ILE A 44 18.17 -3.40 -15.94
C ILE A 44 17.30 -3.48 -14.69
N LEU A 45 17.33 -2.45 -13.83
CA LEU A 45 16.46 -2.37 -12.65
C LEU A 45 14.98 -2.38 -13.03
N LEU A 46 14.59 -1.67 -14.09
CA LEU A 46 13.21 -1.68 -14.59
C LEU A 46 12.78 -3.08 -15.06
N VAL A 47 13.65 -3.79 -15.79
CA VAL A 47 13.37 -5.16 -16.26
C VAL A 47 13.29 -6.15 -15.10
N ILE A 48 14.16 -6.04 -14.09
CA ILE A 48 14.08 -6.90 -12.90
C ILE A 48 12.81 -6.59 -12.10
N SER A 49 12.42 -5.32 -12.04
CA SER A 49 11.20 -4.87 -11.35
C SER A 49 9.92 -5.42 -11.98
N THR A 50 9.88 -5.67 -13.30
CA THR A 50 8.70 -6.30 -13.93
C THR A 50 8.56 -7.78 -13.58
N GLN A 51 9.67 -8.46 -13.27
CA GLN A 51 9.70 -9.89 -12.94
C GLN A 51 9.50 -10.13 -11.44
N ILE A 52 9.98 -9.22 -10.60
CA ILE A 52 9.84 -9.28 -9.14
C ILE A 52 8.71 -8.32 -8.72
N THR A 53 7.49 -8.83 -8.77
CA THR A 53 6.25 -8.08 -8.44
C THR A 53 6.24 -7.46 -7.04
N VAL A 54 7.08 -7.96 -6.12
CA VAL A 54 7.25 -7.44 -4.75
C VAL A 54 7.81 -6.02 -4.73
N LEU A 55 8.75 -5.70 -5.63
CA LEU A 55 9.45 -4.40 -5.60
C LEU A 55 8.48 -3.23 -5.87
N PRO A 56 7.65 -3.27 -6.93
CA PRO A 56 6.58 -2.27 -7.12
C PRO A 56 5.59 -2.17 -5.94
N VAL A 57 5.19 -3.29 -5.33
CA VAL A 57 4.20 -3.30 -4.24
C VAL A 57 4.75 -2.61 -2.97
N MET A 58 6.00 -2.91 -2.60
CA MET A 58 6.65 -2.26 -1.46
C MET A 58 6.83 -0.75 -1.68
N PHE A 59 7.20 -0.35 -2.90
CA PHE A 59 7.37 1.05 -3.24
C PHE A 59 6.03 1.81 -3.17
N THR A 60 4.97 1.26 -3.77
CA THR A 60 3.64 1.88 -3.74
C THR A 60 3.09 2.01 -2.31
N HIS A 61 3.20 0.97 -1.48
CA HIS A 61 2.83 1.06 -0.06
C HIS A 61 3.56 2.19 0.65
N SER A 62 4.88 2.30 0.44
CA SER A 62 5.70 3.32 1.08
C SER A 62 5.28 4.73 0.66
N VAL A 63 5.05 4.94 -0.64
CA VAL A 63 4.59 6.24 -1.18
C VAL A 63 3.22 6.61 -0.60
N ILE A 64 2.24 5.70 -0.65
CA ILE A 64 0.87 5.92 -0.15
C ILE A 64 0.87 6.26 1.34
N LYS A 65 1.72 5.58 2.11
CA LYS A 65 1.85 5.80 3.56
C LYS A 65 2.51 7.14 3.88
N ILE A 66 3.60 7.48 3.18
CA ILE A 66 4.34 8.73 3.40
C ILE A 66 3.49 9.94 2.98
N SER A 67 2.73 9.83 1.91
CA SER A 67 1.84 10.90 1.45
C SER A 67 0.60 11.09 2.33
N GLY A 68 0.39 10.25 3.34
CA GLY A 68 -0.78 10.31 4.22
C GLY A 68 -2.10 9.94 3.54
N ILE A 69 -2.04 9.32 2.35
CA ILE A 69 -3.24 8.85 1.63
C ILE A 69 -3.86 7.66 2.36
N SER A 70 -3.02 6.82 2.98
CA SER A 70 -3.43 5.74 3.88
C SER A 70 -2.48 5.65 5.06
N ASP A 71 -3.00 5.39 6.26
CA ASP A 71 -2.19 5.14 7.45
C ASP A 71 -2.07 3.67 7.82
N PHE A 72 -2.87 2.80 7.18
CA PHE A 72 -2.95 1.36 7.43
C PHE A 72 -3.07 1.01 8.93
N LYS A 73 -3.76 1.87 9.69
CA LYS A 73 -4.03 1.69 11.12
C LYS A 73 -5.52 1.63 11.39
N ILE A 74 -5.88 0.86 12.42
CA ILE A 74 -7.26 0.80 12.90
C ILE A 74 -7.52 2.08 13.68
N HIS A 75 -8.61 2.73 13.32
CA HIS A 75 -9.06 3.99 13.86
C HIS A 75 -10.55 3.92 14.20
N SER A 76 -10.97 4.66 15.22
CA SER A 76 -12.38 4.84 15.55
C SER A 76 -12.90 6.06 14.83
N TYR A 77 -13.97 5.88 14.06
CA TYR A 77 -14.62 6.94 13.30
C TYR A 77 -16.01 7.19 13.85
N ILE A 78 -16.34 8.45 14.09
CA ILE A 78 -17.69 8.89 14.45
C ILE A 78 -18.38 9.34 13.16
N ILE A 79 -19.58 8.81 12.95
CA ILE A 79 -20.40 9.06 11.77
C ILE A 79 -21.78 9.54 12.24
N LYS A 80 -22.32 10.54 11.55
CA LYS A 80 -23.68 11.03 11.76
C LYS A 80 -24.69 10.13 11.07
N THR A 81 -25.68 9.66 11.81
CA THR A 81 -26.78 8.83 11.29
C THR A 81 -27.57 9.52 10.17
N SER A 82 -27.66 10.86 10.20
CA SER A 82 -28.36 11.64 9.17
C SER A 82 -27.66 11.67 7.81
N GLU A 83 -26.33 11.50 7.79
CA GLU A 83 -25.52 11.57 6.57
C GLU A 83 -25.25 10.16 6.02
N TYR A 84 -24.99 9.20 6.91
CA TYR A 84 -24.81 7.79 6.58
C TYR A 84 -25.67 6.94 7.53
N PRO A 85 -26.71 6.28 7.01
CA PRO A 85 -27.54 5.39 7.82
C PRO A 85 -26.75 4.23 8.43
N GLU A 86 -27.14 3.79 9.61
CA GLU A 86 -26.45 2.72 10.35
C GLU A 86 -26.46 1.37 9.61
N GLU A 87 -27.40 1.19 8.67
CA GLU A 87 -27.57 0.00 7.84
C GLU A 87 -26.34 -0.27 6.96
N PHE A 88 -25.62 0.78 6.53
CA PHE A 88 -24.37 0.66 5.78
C PHE A 88 -23.28 -0.07 6.59
N PHE A 89 -23.37 -0.03 7.92
CA PHE A 89 -22.42 -0.62 8.86
C PHE A 89 -23.08 -1.68 9.76
N SER A 90 -24.15 -2.31 9.25
CA SER A 90 -24.90 -3.34 9.97
C SER A 90 -24.13 -4.67 10.09
N ASN A 91 -23.19 -4.92 9.19
CA ASN A 91 -22.35 -6.13 9.24
C ASN A 91 -21.46 -6.11 10.49
N ALA A 92 -21.37 -7.25 11.19
CA ALA A 92 -20.60 -7.44 12.41
C ALA A 92 -19.10 -7.09 12.27
N VAL A 93 -18.57 -7.08 11.05
CA VAL A 93 -17.15 -6.72 10.75
C VAL A 93 -16.77 -5.29 11.16
N TRP A 94 -17.74 -4.40 11.39
CA TRP A 94 -17.50 -2.97 11.65
C TRP A 94 -17.39 -2.58 13.13
N ASP A 95 -17.61 -3.53 14.06
CA ASP A 95 -17.64 -3.28 15.51
C ASP A 95 -18.44 -2.01 15.90
N LYS A 96 -19.62 -1.83 15.30
CA LYS A 96 -20.45 -0.63 15.47
C LYS A 96 -20.83 -0.42 16.94
N LYS A 97 -20.68 0.81 17.44
CA LYS A 97 -21.13 1.23 18.77
C LYS A 97 -21.98 2.48 18.67
N ASN A 98 -23.15 2.48 19.28
CA ASN A 98 -23.99 3.67 19.36
C ASN A 98 -23.44 4.61 20.43
N ILE A 99 -23.10 5.83 20.02
CA ILE A 99 -22.65 6.89 20.95
C ILE A 99 -23.88 7.65 21.45
N LYS A 100 -24.71 8.09 20.51
CA LYS A 100 -25.99 8.74 20.78
C LYS A 100 -27.02 8.20 19.79
N PRO A 101 -27.94 7.32 20.22
CA PRO A 101 -28.90 6.68 19.34
C PRO A 101 -29.65 7.69 18.46
N GLY A 102 -29.68 7.45 17.16
CA GLY A 102 -30.34 8.32 16.18
C GLY A 102 -29.54 9.57 15.75
N GLU A 103 -28.41 9.87 16.38
CA GLU A 103 -27.55 11.01 15.98
C GLU A 103 -26.16 10.56 15.53
N TYR A 104 -25.46 9.79 16.36
CA TYR A 104 -24.07 9.40 16.12
C TYR A 104 -23.80 7.96 16.52
N TYR A 105 -23.06 7.26 15.67
CA TYR A 105 -22.47 5.97 15.96
C TYR A 105 -20.98 6.00 15.65
N SER A 106 -20.24 5.06 16.22
CA SER A 106 -18.84 4.82 15.88
C SER A 106 -18.63 3.45 15.27
N VAL A 107 -17.62 3.39 14.41
CA VAL A 107 -17.12 2.16 13.79
C VAL A 107 -15.61 2.10 13.96
N GLN A 108 -15.06 0.90 14.09
CA GLN A 108 -13.62 0.69 13.98
C GLN A 108 -13.30 0.30 12.55
N ALA A 109 -12.48 1.11 11.90
CA ALA A 109 -12.17 0.95 10.49
C ALA A 109 -10.74 1.39 10.17
N VAL A 110 -10.31 1.06 8.97
CA VAL A 110 -9.02 1.45 8.41
C VAL A 110 -9.30 2.43 7.27
N SER A 111 -8.59 3.56 7.23
CA SER A 111 -8.64 4.42 6.05
C SER A 111 -7.71 3.85 5.00
N MET A 112 -8.27 3.17 4.00
CA MET A 112 -7.48 2.54 2.95
C MET A 112 -7.07 3.55 1.86
N PHE A 113 -7.87 4.60 1.69
CA PHE A 113 -7.61 5.67 0.73
C PHE A 113 -8.32 6.96 1.17
N THR A 114 -7.58 8.06 1.22
CA THR A 114 -8.09 9.38 1.63
C THR A 114 -7.86 10.39 0.53
N THR A 115 -8.90 11.15 0.22
CA THR A 115 -8.85 12.34 -0.63
C THR A 115 -9.47 13.53 0.11
N ASN A 116 -9.44 14.71 -0.51
CA ASN A 116 -10.13 15.88 0.03
C ASN A 116 -11.66 15.74 0.04
N GLN A 117 -12.22 14.80 -0.74
CA GLN A 117 -13.66 14.65 -0.91
C GLN A 117 -14.22 13.46 -0.12
N PHE A 118 -13.50 12.33 -0.12
CA PHE A 118 -13.95 11.10 0.51
C PHE A 118 -12.80 10.33 1.16
N ILE A 119 -13.17 9.51 2.13
CA ILE A 119 -12.35 8.53 2.81
C ILE A 119 -12.96 7.15 2.52
N LEU A 120 -12.15 6.24 1.99
CA LEU A 120 -12.54 4.85 1.82
C LEU A 120 -12.27 4.11 3.13
N LEU A 121 -13.32 3.91 3.91
CA LEU A 121 -13.25 3.12 5.14
C LEU A 121 -13.39 1.65 4.81
N CYS A 122 -12.57 0.82 5.45
CA CYS A 122 -12.61 -0.63 5.30
C CYS A 122 -12.64 -1.31 6.68
N PRO A 123 -13.19 -2.53 6.79
CA PRO A 123 -13.16 -3.30 8.03
C PRO A 123 -11.73 -3.53 8.53
N LYS A 124 -11.56 -3.66 9.85
CA LYS A 124 -10.25 -3.84 10.51
C LYS A 124 -9.42 -5.02 9.95
N ASP A 125 -10.10 -6.08 9.52
CA ASP A 125 -9.45 -7.31 9.07
C ASP A 125 -8.75 -7.15 7.70
N ILE A 126 -9.08 -6.11 6.93
CA ILE A 126 -8.44 -5.84 5.63
C ILE A 126 -6.92 -5.69 5.75
N ILE A 127 -6.41 -5.19 6.89
CA ILE A 127 -4.96 -5.02 7.11
C ILE A 127 -4.25 -6.37 7.03
N ARG A 128 -4.87 -7.45 7.52
CA ARG A 128 -4.29 -8.80 7.45
C ARG A 128 -4.14 -9.23 6.00
N PHE A 129 -5.22 -9.16 5.23
CA PHE A 129 -5.24 -9.57 3.83
C PHE A 129 -4.35 -8.67 2.95
N TYR A 130 -4.28 -7.38 3.27
CA TYR A 130 -3.37 -6.45 2.61
C TYR A 130 -1.91 -6.82 2.86
N ARG A 131 -1.53 -7.15 4.10
CA ARG A 131 -0.18 -7.63 4.40
C ARG A 131 0.12 -8.97 3.74
N GLU A 132 -0.85 -9.88 3.69
CA GLU A 132 -0.71 -11.15 2.98
C GLU A 132 -0.48 -10.93 1.48
N SER A 133 -1.13 -9.93 0.87
CA SER A 133 -0.92 -9.56 -0.54
C SER A 133 0.49 -9.07 -0.88
N TRP A 134 1.31 -8.76 0.13
CA TRP A 134 2.73 -8.43 -0.09
C TRP A 134 3.62 -9.67 -0.15
N LYS A 135 3.12 -10.82 0.32
CA LYS A 135 3.84 -12.07 0.18
C LYS A 135 3.81 -12.47 -1.28
N PHE A 136 4.94 -12.97 -1.74
CA PHE A 136 5.13 -13.40 -3.11
C PHE A 136 5.86 -14.72 -3.09
N GLU A 137 5.36 -15.63 -3.91
CA GLU A 137 6.03 -16.88 -4.22
C GLU A 137 6.51 -16.80 -5.67
N LEU A 138 7.82 -16.91 -5.85
CA LEU A 138 8.43 -16.87 -7.18
C LEU A 138 7.78 -17.90 -8.10
N LEU A 139 7.28 -17.44 -9.26
CA LEU A 139 6.67 -18.26 -10.30
C LEU A 139 5.37 -19.00 -9.90
N ASN A 140 4.78 -18.68 -8.74
CA ASN A 140 3.50 -19.24 -8.30
C ASN A 140 2.36 -18.23 -8.57
N VAL A 141 1.91 -18.19 -9.82
CA VAL A 141 0.84 -17.28 -10.29
C VAL A 141 -0.47 -17.54 -9.54
N ASP A 142 -0.74 -18.78 -9.13
CA ASP A 142 -1.96 -19.14 -8.40
C ASP A 142 -1.95 -18.58 -6.97
N PHE A 143 -0.79 -18.60 -6.29
CA PHE A 143 -0.63 -17.98 -4.98
C PHE A 143 -0.90 -16.48 -5.03
N ASP A 144 -0.31 -15.79 -6.01
CA ASP A 144 -0.50 -14.36 -6.21
C ASP A 144 -1.97 -14.03 -6.54
N THR A 145 -2.59 -14.81 -7.42
CA THR A 145 -3.99 -14.62 -7.83
C THR A 145 -4.95 -14.84 -6.67
N ASN A 146 -4.76 -15.91 -5.89
CA ASN A 146 -5.60 -16.24 -4.75
C ASN A 146 -5.49 -15.18 -3.64
N THR A 147 -4.27 -14.72 -3.35
CA THR A 147 -4.05 -13.70 -2.32
C THR A 147 -4.66 -12.36 -2.70
N ARG A 148 -4.59 -11.99 -3.98
CA ARG A 148 -5.28 -10.79 -4.51
C ARG A 148 -6.79 -10.93 -4.47
N LYS A 149 -7.33 -12.12 -4.78
CA LYS A 149 -8.77 -12.39 -4.71
C LYS A 149 -9.31 -12.23 -3.29
N LYS A 150 -8.62 -12.78 -2.29
CA LYS A 150 -9.00 -12.61 -0.87
C LYS A 150 -9.01 -11.14 -0.45
N LEU A 151 -8.00 -10.37 -0.86
CA LEU A 151 -7.98 -8.93 -0.60
C LEU A 151 -9.16 -8.21 -1.28
N GLN A 152 -9.50 -8.60 -2.51
CA GLN A 152 -10.62 -8.00 -3.24
C GLN A 152 -11.99 -8.33 -2.61
N GLU A 153 -12.17 -9.55 -2.11
CA GLU A 153 -13.37 -9.98 -1.38
C GLU A 153 -13.57 -9.15 -0.10
N GLU A 154 -12.49 -8.89 0.64
CA GLU A 154 -12.53 -8.06 1.85
C GLU A 154 -12.69 -6.57 1.53
N ALA A 155 -12.09 -6.11 0.42
CA ALA A 155 -12.25 -4.75 -0.07
C ALA A 155 -13.68 -4.46 -0.57
N ALA A 156 -14.46 -5.48 -0.91
CA ALA A 156 -15.86 -5.32 -1.31
C ALA A 156 -16.74 -4.77 -0.19
N TYR A 157 -16.33 -4.96 1.07
CA TYR A 157 -17.00 -4.36 2.22
C TYR A 157 -16.60 -2.92 2.48
N CYS A 158 -15.62 -2.35 1.77
CA CYS A 158 -15.22 -0.97 1.99
C CYS A 158 -16.31 0.01 1.53
N VAL A 159 -16.50 1.07 2.31
CA VAL A 159 -17.52 2.10 2.06
C VAL A 159 -16.84 3.45 1.83
N PRO A 160 -17.12 4.12 0.69
CA PRO A 160 -16.68 5.50 0.48
C PRO A 160 -17.56 6.44 1.30
N ILE A 161 -16.94 7.21 2.20
CA ILE A 161 -17.61 8.15 3.08
C ILE A 161 -17.09 9.56 2.80
N SER A 162 -17.97 10.55 2.78
CA SER A 162 -17.56 11.95 2.61
C SER A 162 -16.61 12.39 3.73
N ALA A 163 -15.49 13.02 3.38
CA ALA A 163 -14.48 13.41 4.36
C ALA A 163 -14.98 14.43 5.40
N ILE A 164 -16.03 15.19 5.09
CA ILE A 164 -16.65 16.14 6.02
C ILE A 164 -17.60 15.46 7.02
N SER A 165 -18.18 14.32 6.64
CA SER A 165 -19.23 13.59 7.37
C SER A 165 -18.68 12.70 8.49
N VAL A 166 -17.38 12.44 8.46
CA VAL A 166 -16.70 11.51 9.35
C VAL A 166 -15.59 12.20 10.12
N LYS A 167 -15.50 11.90 11.42
CA LYS A 167 -14.43 12.41 12.27
C LYS A 167 -13.68 11.24 12.91
N ARG A 168 -12.35 11.25 12.76
CA ARG A 168 -11.47 10.32 13.48
C ARG A 168 -11.42 10.72 14.95
N TRP A 169 -11.77 9.79 15.84
CA TRP A 169 -11.90 10.04 17.28
C TRP A 169 -10.63 9.70 18.06
N ASP A 170 -9.70 8.94 17.50
CA ASP A 170 -8.44 8.55 18.19
C ASP A 170 -7.41 9.68 18.29
N MET A 171 -7.82 10.91 17.96
CA MET A 171 -7.01 12.09 18.23
C MET A 171 -7.10 12.39 19.74
N PRO A 172 -5.96 12.49 20.46
CA PRO A 172 -6.00 13.15 21.75
C PRO A 172 -6.58 14.54 21.51
N LEU A 173 -7.72 14.82 22.13
CA LEU A 173 -8.30 16.16 22.16
C LEU A 173 -7.17 17.08 22.58
N GLN A 174 -6.79 18.04 21.73
CA GLN A 174 -5.82 19.08 22.12
C GLN A 174 -6.41 19.79 23.34
N GLY A 175 -5.98 19.37 24.53
CA GLY A 175 -6.61 19.74 25.79
C GLY A 175 -6.46 18.71 26.92
N SER A 176 -6.37 17.40 26.64
CA SER A 176 -6.13 16.41 27.69
C SER A 176 -4.67 15.99 27.71
N LYS A 177 -3.86 16.64 28.56
CA LYS A 177 -2.60 16.07 29.02
C LYS A 177 -2.88 14.64 29.53
N PRO A 178 -2.06 13.64 29.17
CA PRO A 178 -2.11 12.36 29.85
C PRO A 178 -1.79 12.61 31.33
N SER A 179 -2.75 12.29 32.19
CA SER A 179 -2.51 12.15 33.62
C SER A 179 -2.12 10.69 33.86
N SER A 180 -0.82 10.45 33.96
CA SER A 180 -0.18 9.69 35.03
C SER A 180 1.29 9.46 34.69
#